data_AF-A0A962IC19-F1
#
_entry.id   AF-A0A962IC19-F1
#
_cell.length_a   1.000
_cell.length_b   1.000
_cell.length_c   1.000
_cell.angle_alpha   90.00
_cell.angle_beta   90.00
_cell.angle_gamma   90.00
#
_symmetry.space_group_name_H-M   'P 1'
#
loop_
_entity.id
_entity.type
_entity.pdbx_description
1 polymer ?
#
loop_
_entity_poly.entity_id
_entity_poly.type
_entity_poly.pdbx_seq_one_letter_code
_entity_poly.pdbx_strand_id
1 'polypeptide(L)'
;DDCLAVEHEGAGLRLTGWVGAPTASRAQADQQYFFVNGRAVRDRVVSHAVRQAYADVLFHGRHPAYVLFLDLDPRRVDVNVHPAKHEVRFRDQRVIHDFLFRSLHATLAEARAGAAPKVESWSDAAADASLSAGSDSPSASSAWTPRQGGLGLSVGETLGQYRRLYAPQAAVASMPSMPEARDDEAPPLGFALAQL
;
A
#
# COMPACT_ATOMS: atom_id res chain seq x y z
N ASP A 1 -12.60 7.24 13.26
CA ASP A 1 -13.14 5.87 13.28
C ASP A 1 -14.40 5.80 12.43
N ASP A 2 -14.26 5.94 11.11
CA ASP A 2 -15.41 6.09 10.20
C ASP A 2 -15.11 5.31 8.92
N CYS A 3 -15.49 4.03 8.90
CA CYS A 3 -15.23 3.09 7.81
C CYS A 3 -16.50 2.31 7.46
N LEU A 4 -16.66 2.05 6.17
CA LEU A 4 -17.80 1.39 5.56
C LEU A 4 -17.35 0.03 5.07
N ALA A 5 -18.05 -1.02 5.49
CA ALA A 5 -17.84 -2.35 4.95
C ALA A 5 -18.33 -2.40 3.49
N VAL A 6 -17.52 -3.01 2.64
CA VAL A 6 -17.85 -3.26 1.23
C VAL A 6 -17.90 -4.76 1.06
N GLU A 7 -19.03 -5.25 0.57
CA GLU A 7 -19.20 -6.65 0.16
C GLU A 7 -20.06 -6.68 -1.10
N HIS A 8 -19.46 -7.04 -2.23
CA HIS A 8 -20.14 -7.13 -3.51
C HIS A 8 -19.62 -8.32 -4.30
N GLU A 9 -20.53 -9.03 -4.96
CA GLU A 9 -20.19 -10.15 -5.84
C GLU A 9 -20.89 -9.97 -7.19
N GLY A 10 -20.17 -10.24 -8.29
CA GLY A 10 -20.74 -10.15 -9.63
C GLY A 10 -19.70 -10.42 -10.73
N ALA A 11 -20.17 -10.90 -11.89
CA ALA A 11 -19.30 -11.21 -13.04
C ALA A 11 -18.11 -12.15 -12.74
N GLY A 12 -18.27 -13.05 -11.75
CA GLY A 12 -17.20 -13.94 -11.28
C GLY A 12 -16.08 -13.23 -10.52
N LEU A 13 -16.37 -12.05 -9.97
CA LEU A 13 -15.51 -11.24 -9.12
C LEU A 13 -16.20 -11.06 -7.77
N ARG A 14 -15.43 -11.11 -6.69
CA ARG A 14 -15.90 -10.78 -5.35
C ARG A 14 -15.01 -9.71 -4.74
N LEU A 15 -15.61 -8.62 -4.31
CA LEU A 15 -14.95 -7.51 -3.64
C LEU A 15 -15.39 -7.47 -2.19
N THR A 16 -14.44 -7.56 -1.28
CA THR A 16 -14.66 -7.39 0.16
C THR A 16 -13.69 -6.38 0.75
N GLY A 17 -14.02 -5.84 1.92
CA GLY A 17 -13.10 -5.02 2.70
C GLY A 17 -13.76 -3.79 3.31
N TRP A 18 -12.95 -2.77 3.54
CA TRP A 18 -13.38 -1.53 4.20
C TRP A 18 -12.88 -0.31 3.48
N VAL A 19 -13.73 0.70 3.43
CA VAL A 19 -13.41 1.98 2.81
C VAL A 19 -13.74 3.11 3.77
N GLY A 20 -12.87 4.12 3.83
CA GLY A 20 -13.07 5.27 4.70
C GLY A 20 -14.29 6.07 4.25
N ALA A 21 -15.06 6.54 5.21
CA ALA A 21 -16.11 7.51 4.94
C ALA A 21 -15.50 8.78 4.32
N PRO A 22 -16.25 9.54 3.48
CA PRO A 22 -15.74 10.78 2.89
C PRO A 22 -15.24 11.81 3.92
N THR A 23 -15.84 11.79 5.11
CA THR A 23 -15.45 12.57 6.32
C THR A 23 -14.05 12.22 6.80
N ALA A 24 -13.63 10.96 6.67
CA ALA A 24 -12.33 10.43 7.09
C ALA A 24 -11.26 10.50 5.97
N SER A 25 -11.34 11.52 5.10
CA SER A 25 -10.39 11.70 4.00
C SER A 25 -8.99 12.13 4.48
N ARG A 26 -7.96 11.70 3.75
CA ARG A 26 -6.54 11.95 4.08
C ARG A 26 -5.91 13.01 3.17
N ALA A 27 -4.85 13.64 3.68
CA ALA A 27 -4.02 14.57 2.91
C ALA A 27 -3.00 13.84 1.99
N GLN A 28 -2.68 12.59 2.29
CA GLN A 28 -1.76 11.76 1.49
C GLN A 28 -2.37 10.39 1.19
N ALA A 29 -1.85 9.71 0.17
CA ALA A 29 -2.26 8.37 -0.27
C ALA A 29 -1.51 7.25 0.48
N ASP A 30 -1.41 7.35 1.79
CA ASP A 30 -0.66 6.43 2.64
C ASP A 30 -1.45 5.17 3.05
N GLN A 31 -2.79 5.27 3.11
CA GLN A 31 -3.69 4.21 3.56
C GLN A 31 -4.48 3.58 2.41
N GLN A 32 -3.79 3.16 1.36
CA GLN A 32 -4.39 2.57 0.16
C GLN A 32 -3.84 1.17 -0.05
N TYR A 33 -4.63 0.18 0.39
CA TYR A 33 -4.25 -1.23 0.32
C TYR A 33 -5.24 -1.97 -0.56
N PHE A 34 -4.70 -2.62 -1.58
CA PHE A 34 -5.48 -3.43 -2.50
C PHE A 34 -4.84 -4.80 -2.62
N PHE A 35 -5.66 -5.83 -2.46
CA PHE A 35 -5.25 -7.22 -2.51
C PHE A 35 -5.99 -7.95 -3.61
N VAL A 36 -5.29 -8.82 -4.31
CA VAL A 36 -5.87 -9.71 -5.32
C VAL A 36 -5.50 -11.13 -4.98
N ASN A 37 -6.49 -11.99 -4.70
CA ASN A 37 -6.27 -13.38 -4.28
C ASN A 37 -5.21 -13.49 -3.17
N GLY A 38 -5.28 -12.59 -2.18
CA GLY A 38 -4.36 -12.53 -1.02
C GLY A 38 -3.01 -11.84 -1.24
N ARG A 39 -2.69 -11.34 -2.44
CA ARG A 39 -1.43 -10.62 -2.71
C ARG A 39 -1.63 -9.12 -2.73
N ALA A 40 -0.74 -8.35 -2.11
CA ALA A 40 -0.75 -6.90 -2.21
C ALA A 40 -0.36 -6.45 -3.63
N VAL A 41 -1.22 -5.66 -4.26
CA VAL A 41 -1.07 -5.24 -5.65
C VAL A 41 -1.19 -3.72 -5.74
N ARG A 42 -0.32 -3.11 -6.54
CA ARG A 42 -0.48 -1.72 -6.96
C ARG A 42 -0.75 -1.66 -8.45
N ASP A 43 -1.93 -1.20 -8.81
CA ASP A 43 -2.34 -1.01 -10.20
C ASP A 43 -3.00 0.36 -10.40
N ARG A 44 -2.70 0.99 -11.53
CA ARG A 44 -3.19 2.35 -11.84
C ARG A 44 -4.68 2.37 -12.17
N VAL A 45 -5.21 1.31 -12.79
CA VAL A 45 -6.63 1.20 -13.14
C VAL A 45 -7.47 1.10 -11.88
N VAL A 46 -7.03 0.30 -10.92
CA VAL A 46 -7.68 0.20 -9.60
C VAL A 46 -7.67 1.55 -8.87
N SER A 47 -6.51 2.19 -8.75
CA SER A 47 -6.42 3.51 -8.11
C SER A 47 -7.28 4.56 -8.80
N HIS A 48 -7.40 4.51 -10.13
CA HIS A 48 -8.28 5.40 -10.88
C HIS A 48 -9.76 5.11 -10.60
N ALA A 49 -10.18 3.84 -10.63
CA ALA A 49 -11.56 3.44 -10.36
C ALA A 49 -12.02 3.90 -8.97
N VAL A 50 -11.17 3.71 -7.94
CA VAL A 50 -11.47 4.15 -6.58
C VAL A 50 -11.56 5.68 -6.52
N ARG A 51 -10.60 6.40 -7.11
CA ARG A 51 -10.64 7.87 -7.12
C ARG A 51 -11.90 8.39 -7.81
N GLN A 52 -12.32 7.76 -8.91
CA GLN A 52 -13.53 8.12 -9.64
C GLN A 52 -14.79 7.87 -8.79
N ALA A 53 -14.87 6.74 -8.07
CA ALA A 53 -16.00 6.45 -7.19
C ALA A 53 -16.13 7.46 -6.05
N TYR A 54 -15.00 8.04 -5.60
CA TYR A 54 -14.96 9.07 -4.57
C TYR A 54 -15.03 10.50 -5.10
N ALA A 55 -15.03 10.72 -6.42
CA ALA A 55 -14.92 12.07 -7.00
C ALA A 55 -16.05 13.01 -6.58
N ASP A 56 -17.27 12.47 -6.42
CA ASP A 56 -18.45 13.26 -6.05
C ASP A 56 -18.54 13.55 -4.54
N VAL A 57 -17.76 12.85 -3.73
CA VAL A 57 -17.82 12.92 -2.26
C VAL A 57 -16.56 13.47 -1.61
N LEU A 58 -15.41 13.44 -2.30
CA LEU A 58 -14.15 14.00 -1.81
C LEU A 58 -13.86 15.38 -2.38
N PHE A 59 -13.32 16.26 -1.53
CA PHE A 59 -12.73 17.51 -1.97
C PHE A 59 -11.44 17.28 -2.77
N HIS A 60 -11.17 18.19 -3.72
CA HIS A 60 -9.95 18.20 -4.53
C HIS A 60 -8.68 18.14 -3.65
N GLY A 61 -7.75 17.27 -4.04
CA GLY A 61 -6.47 17.09 -3.33
C GLY A 61 -6.54 16.19 -2.09
N ARG A 62 -7.69 15.56 -1.80
CA ARG A 62 -7.79 14.55 -0.74
C ARG A 62 -7.74 13.13 -1.29
N HIS A 63 -7.36 12.22 -0.42
CA HIS A 63 -7.16 10.81 -0.73
C HIS A 63 -8.09 9.94 0.10
N PRO A 64 -8.81 8.98 -0.51
CA PRO A 64 -9.57 7.99 0.24
C PRO A 64 -8.61 6.99 0.89
N ALA A 65 -8.96 6.56 2.10
CA ALA A 65 -8.33 5.44 2.78
C ALA A 65 -9.17 4.18 2.50
N TYR A 66 -8.53 3.07 2.14
CA TYR A 66 -9.24 1.82 1.88
C TYR A 66 -8.34 0.60 2.04
N VAL A 67 -8.98 -0.51 2.38
CA VAL A 67 -8.42 -1.85 2.38
C VAL A 67 -9.41 -2.74 1.65
N LEU A 68 -9.05 -3.15 0.43
CA LEU A 68 -9.94 -3.90 -0.46
C LEU A 68 -9.30 -5.22 -0.88
N PHE A 69 -10.10 -6.27 -0.90
CA PHE A 69 -9.74 -7.61 -1.30
C PHE A 69 -10.59 -8.00 -2.50
N LEU A 70 -9.93 -8.30 -3.62
CA LEU A 70 -10.57 -8.78 -4.83
C LEU A 70 -10.23 -10.26 -5.02
N ASP A 71 -11.26 -11.10 -4.96
CA ASP A 71 -11.17 -12.51 -5.33
C ASP A 71 -11.68 -12.70 -6.75
N LEU A 72 -10.90 -13.40 -7.57
CA LEU A 72 -11.26 -13.75 -8.94
C LEU A 72 -10.52 -15.00 -9.41
N ASP A 73 -11.06 -15.65 -10.43
CA ASP A 73 -10.41 -16.81 -11.07
C ASP A 73 -8.98 -16.42 -11.51
N PRO A 74 -7.94 -17.13 -11.04
CA PRO A 74 -6.54 -16.87 -11.42
C PRO A 74 -6.31 -16.92 -12.93
N ARG A 75 -7.14 -17.63 -13.71
CA ARG A 75 -7.05 -17.67 -15.17
C ARG A 75 -7.40 -16.33 -15.84
N ARG A 76 -8.13 -15.47 -15.14
CA ARG A 76 -8.56 -14.14 -15.60
C ARG A 76 -7.59 -13.02 -15.20
N VAL A 77 -6.60 -13.31 -14.36
CA VAL A 77 -5.58 -12.35 -13.95
C VAL A 77 -4.20 -12.83 -14.39
N ASP A 78 -3.52 -12.04 -15.21
CA ASP A 78 -2.13 -12.30 -15.57
C ASP A 78 -1.23 -11.63 -14.52
N VAL A 79 -1.03 -12.36 -13.43
CA VAL A 79 -0.12 -11.99 -12.36
C VAL A 79 1.31 -12.22 -12.86
N ASN A 80 1.75 -11.44 -13.85
CA ASN A 80 3.14 -11.40 -14.28
C ASN A 80 3.97 -10.61 -13.24
N VAL A 81 4.01 -11.15 -12.03
CA VAL A 81 4.64 -10.57 -10.84
C VAL A 81 5.97 -11.27 -10.68
N HIS A 82 7.04 -10.60 -11.12
CA HIS A 82 8.38 -11.01 -10.74
C HIS A 82 8.45 -10.95 -9.20
N PRO A 83 9.05 -11.92 -8.49
CA PRO A 83 9.15 -11.93 -7.02
C PRO A 83 9.70 -10.64 -6.38
N ALA A 84 10.29 -9.74 -7.17
CA ALA A 84 10.82 -8.45 -6.74
C ALA A 84 9.93 -7.22 -7.10
N LYS A 85 8.78 -7.36 -7.79
CA LYS A 85 7.96 -6.21 -8.23
C LYS A 85 6.45 -6.42 -7.98
N HIS A 86 5.81 -5.45 -7.33
CA HIS A 86 4.41 -5.48 -6.84
C HIS A 86 3.34 -5.12 -7.90
N GLU A 87 3.64 -5.26 -9.19
CA GLU A 87 2.76 -4.80 -10.29
C GLU A 87 2.01 -5.98 -10.92
N VAL A 88 0.69 -5.86 -11.09
CA VAL A 88 -0.17 -6.89 -11.71
C VAL A 88 -0.81 -6.33 -12.98
N ARG A 89 -0.98 -7.18 -14.00
CA ARG A 89 -1.75 -6.85 -15.19
C ARG A 89 -3.02 -7.68 -15.25
N PHE A 90 -4.16 -7.01 -15.18
CA PHE A 90 -5.43 -7.69 -15.40
C PHE A 90 -5.66 -7.95 -16.89
N ARG A 91 -6.20 -9.12 -17.22
CA ARG A 91 -6.60 -9.45 -18.59
C ARG A 91 -7.79 -8.58 -19.02
N ASP A 92 -8.76 -8.44 -18.12
CA ASP A 92 -9.99 -7.68 -18.33
C ASP A 92 -10.01 -6.39 -17.48
N GLN A 93 -9.10 -5.44 -17.73
CA GLN A 93 -8.99 -4.19 -16.95
C GLN A 93 -10.31 -3.40 -16.87
N ARG A 94 -11.06 -3.33 -17.97
CA ARG A 94 -12.34 -2.60 -18.03
C ARG A 94 -13.40 -3.21 -17.11
N VAL A 95 -13.53 -4.53 -17.11
CA VAL A 95 -14.52 -5.23 -16.29
C VAL A 95 -14.24 -5.00 -14.81
N ILE A 96 -12.97 -5.07 -14.42
CA ILE A 96 -12.55 -4.84 -13.02
C ILE A 96 -12.76 -3.38 -12.64
N HIS A 97 -12.38 -2.45 -13.50
CA HIS A 97 -12.62 -1.02 -13.28
C HIS A 97 -14.10 -0.73 -13.00
N ASP A 98 -14.98 -1.18 -13.90
CA ASP A 98 -16.41 -0.89 -13.81
C ASP A 98 -17.06 -1.58 -12.62
N PHE A 99 -16.59 -2.79 -12.27
CA PHE A 99 -17.03 -3.49 -11.07
C PHE A 99 -16.63 -2.72 -9.81
N LEU A 100 -15.35 -2.37 -9.66
CA LEU A 100 -14.86 -1.59 -8.52
C LEU A 100 -15.59 -0.26 -8.38
N PHE A 101 -15.73 0.48 -9.47
CA PHE A 101 -16.42 1.76 -9.47
C PHE A 101 -17.87 1.61 -8.99
N ARG A 102 -18.64 0.67 -9.57
CA ARG A 102 -20.05 0.48 -9.20
C ARG A 102 -20.21 0.01 -7.75
N SER A 103 -19.41 -0.94 -7.29
CA SER A 103 -19.48 -1.46 -5.93
C SER A 103 -19.19 -0.38 -4.89
N LEU A 104 -18.11 0.39 -5.10
CA LEU A 104 -17.75 1.48 -4.20
C LEU A 104 -18.75 2.62 -4.22
N HIS A 105 -19.21 3.01 -5.42
CA HIS A 105 -20.21 4.05 -5.56
C HIS A 105 -21.54 3.67 -4.88
N ALA A 106 -21.96 2.41 -5.00
CA ALA A 106 -23.15 1.90 -4.31
C ALA A 106 -23.00 1.97 -2.79
N THR A 107 -21.89 1.48 -2.24
CA THR A 107 -21.65 1.52 -0.78
C THR A 107 -21.57 2.96 -0.25
N LEU A 108 -20.95 3.88 -1.00
CA LEU A 108 -20.90 5.30 -0.60
C LEU A 108 -22.28 5.97 -0.65
N ALA A 109 -23.11 5.62 -1.64
CA ALA A 109 -24.48 6.12 -1.74
C ALA A 109 -25.36 5.60 -0.59
N GLU A 110 -25.22 4.33 -0.23
CA GLU A 110 -25.95 3.71 0.89
C GLU A 110 -25.56 4.35 2.24
N ALA A 111 -24.27 4.59 2.46
CA ALA A 111 -23.79 5.28 3.65
C ALA A 111 -24.35 6.71 3.76
N ARG A 112 -24.49 7.41 2.63
CA ARG A 112 -25.10 8.75 2.61
C ARG A 112 -26.60 8.71 2.93
N ALA A 113 -27.28 7.62 2.60
CA ALA A 113 -28.69 7.41 2.90
C ALA A 113 -28.96 7.05 4.38
N GLY A 114 -27.92 6.93 5.21
CA GLY A 114 -28.04 6.71 6.65
C GLY A 114 -28.34 5.26 7.05
N ALA A 115 -28.13 4.29 6.15
CA ALA A 115 -28.19 2.88 6.51
C ALA A 115 -26.96 2.53 7.36
N ALA A 116 -27.19 2.13 8.61
CA ALA A 116 -26.12 1.78 9.55
C ALA A 116 -25.25 0.65 8.97
N PRO A 117 -23.91 0.75 9.05
CA PRO A 117 -23.04 -0.29 8.51
C PRO A 117 -23.25 -1.58 9.30
N LYS A 118 -23.65 -2.64 8.60
CA LYS A 118 -23.69 -4.01 9.15
C LYS A 118 -22.24 -4.53 9.26
N VAL A 119 -21.53 -4.09 10.30
CA VAL A 119 -20.21 -4.64 10.63
C VAL A 119 -20.46 -5.97 11.33
N GLU A 120 -20.59 -7.06 10.55
CA GLU A 120 -20.47 -8.39 11.13
C GLU A 120 -19.01 -8.57 11.57
N SER A 121 -18.81 -8.50 12.88
CA SER A 121 -17.52 -8.80 13.51
C SER A 121 -17.19 -10.25 13.20
N TRP A 122 -16.22 -10.46 12.33
CA TRP A 122 -15.62 -11.78 12.13
C TRP A 122 -14.73 -12.06 13.34
N SER A 123 -15.30 -12.65 14.39
CA SER A 123 -14.51 -13.25 15.46
C SER A 123 -14.01 -14.60 14.98
N ASP A 124 -12.69 -14.72 14.82
CA ASP A 124 -11.98 -15.96 14.52
C ASP A 124 -12.46 -17.11 15.43
N ALA A 125 -12.99 -18.15 14.79
CA ALA A 125 -13.24 -19.43 15.41
C ALA A 125 -11.92 -20.21 15.49
N ALA A 126 -11.29 -20.21 16.67
CA ALA A 126 -10.28 -21.21 17.02
C ALA A 126 -10.16 -21.43 18.55
N ALA A 127 -10.51 -22.67 18.93
CA ALA A 127 -10.03 -23.43 20.10
C ALA A 127 -10.49 -23.05 21.53
N ASP A 128 -11.51 -23.79 21.97
CA ASP A 128 -11.46 -24.73 23.12
C ASP A 128 -10.82 -24.27 24.44
N ALA A 129 -11.67 -24.00 25.44
CA ALA A 129 -11.71 -24.76 26.70
C ALA A 129 -12.62 -24.04 27.72
N SER A 130 -13.75 -24.68 27.98
CA SER A 130 -14.76 -24.33 28.97
C SER A 130 -14.29 -24.56 30.41
N LEU A 131 -14.36 -23.55 31.28
CA LEU A 131 -14.60 -23.71 32.73
C LEU A 131 -15.39 -22.50 33.27
N SER A 132 -16.59 -22.77 33.76
CA SER A 132 -17.46 -21.85 34.51
C SER A 132 -16.88 -21.48 35.87
N ALA A 133 -17.08 -20.23 36.31
CA ALA A 133 -17.75 -19.88 37.58
C ALA A 133 -17.62 -18.39 37.91
N GLY A 134 -18.70 -17.78 38.41
CA GLY A 134 -18.60 -16.67 39.36
C GLY A 134 -19.13 -15.33 38.86
N SER A 135 -20.34 -15.01 39.30
CA SER A 135 -20.93 -13.67 39.40
C SER A 135 -20.02 -12.66 40.12
N ASP A 136 -19.89 -11.45 39.61
CA ASP A 136 -20.38 -10.21 40.26
C ASP A 136 -20.08 -8.98 39.39
N SER A 137 -21.00 -8.01 39.39
CA SER A 137 -20.72 -6.65 38.92
C SER A 137 -20.15 -5.85 40.09
N PRO A 138 -19.22 -4.90 39.86
CA PRO A 138 -19.73 -3.53 39.70
C PRO A 138 -18.95 -2.65 38.72
N SER A 139 -19.66 -1.59 38.32
CA SER A 139 -19.18 -0.39 37.64
C SER A 139 -17.83 0.14 38.14
N ALA A 140 -16.87 0.27 37.23
CA ALA A 140 -15.82 1.29 37.29
C ALA A 140 -15.33 1.61 35.88
N SER A 141 -15.56 2.84 35.44
CA SER A 141 -14.95 3.45 34.26
C SER A 141 -13.42 3.41 34.39
N SER A 142 -12.76 2.47 33.69
CA SER A 142 -11.31 2.47 33.55
C SER A 142 -10.94 3.18 32.25
N ALA A 143 -10.28 4.32 32.40
CA ALA A 143 -9.68 5.05 31.30
C ALA A 143 -8.55 4.20 30.71
N TRP A 144 -8.74 3.73 29.48
CA TRP A 144 -7.72 3.03 28.71
C TRP A 144 -6.61 4.02 28.36
N THR A 145 -5.47 3.94 29.05
CA THR A 145 -4.25 4.66 28.67
C THR A 145 -3.35 3.68 27.92
N PRO A 146 -3.14 3.85 26.60
CA PRO A 146 -2.22 3.00 25.87
C PRO A 146 -0.79 3.33 26.29
N ARG A 147 -0.20 2.49 27.13
CA ARG A 147 1.25 2.48 27.36
C ARG A 147 1.91 1.81 26.15
N GLN A 148 2.39 2.61 25.21
CA GLN A 148 3.30 2.12 24.18
C GLN A 148 4.59 1.66 24.87
N GLY A 149 4.87 0.37 24.80
CA GLY A 149 6.19 -0.17 25.15
C GLY A 149 7.22 0.42 24.19
N GLY A 150 8.23 1.10 24.74
CA GLY A 150 9.32 1.63 23.95
C GLY A 150 10.06 0.49 23.23
N LEU A 151 10.15 0.58 21.91
CA LEU A 151 11.05 -0.25 21.11
C LEU A 151 12.49 0.12 21.50
N GLY A 152 13.16 -0.77 22.23
CA GLY A 152 14.56 -0.65 22.60
C GLY A 152 15.48 -0.81 21.38
N LEU A 153 15.49 0.18 20.49
CA LEU A 153 16.47 0.28 19.42
C LEU A 153 17.73 0.93 19.99
N SER A 154 18.61 0.11 20.54
CA SER A 154 19.96 0.53 20.92
C SER A 154 20.74 0.92 19.67
N VAL A 155 20.85 2.24 19.44
CA VAL A 155 21.58 2.91 18.34
C VAL A 155 23.06 2.48 18.24
N GLY A 156 23.59 1.75 19.23
CA GLY A 156 24.96 1.25 19.23
C GLY A 156 25.26 0.18 18.17
N GLU A 157 24.29 -0.68 17.80
CA GLU A 157 24.57 -1.78 16.86
C GLU A 157 24.67 -1.32 15.40
N THR A 158 24.05 -0.19 15.05
CA THR A 158 24.03 0.31 13.66
C THR A 158 25.40 0.84 13.23
N LEU A 159 26.14 1.48 14.13
CA LEU A 159 27.43 2.12 13.80
C LEU A 159 28.54 1.09 13.53
N GLY A 160 28.48 -0.08 14.16
CA GLY A 160 29.45 -1.17 13.96
C GLY A 160 29.39 -1.79 12.55
N GLN A 161 28.18 -1.89 11.97
CA GLN A 161 28.00 -2.38 10.60
C GLN A 161 28.49 -1.39 9.56
N TYR A 162 28.17 -0.09 9.73
CA TYR A 162 28.69 0.96 8.85
C TYR A 162 30.22 1.02 8.86
N ARG A 163 30.85 0.85 10.04
CA ARG A 163 32.31 0.82 10.13
C ARG A 163 32.94 -0.37 9.43
N ARG A 164 32.26 -1.52 9.32
CA ARG A 164 32.76 -2.68 8.55
C ARG A 164 32.68 -2.46 7.04
N LEU A 165 31.66 -1.74 6.58
CA LEU A 165 31.48 -1.43 5.15
C LEU A 165 32.45 -0.35 4.66
N TYR A 166 32.84 0.59 5.52
CA TYR A 166 33.70 1.72 5.16
C TYR A 166 35.05 1.73 5.90
N ALA A 167 35.47 0.60 6.49
CA ALA A 167 36.81 0.49 7.05
C ALA A 167 37.84 0.68 5.92
N PRO A 168 38.73 1.68 6.00
CA PRO A 168 39.77 1.84 4.99
C PRO A 168 40.72 0.65 5.11
N GLN A 169 40.73 -0.19 4.09
CA GLN A 169 41.69 -1.27 3.95
C GLN A 169 43.07 -0.63 3.72
N ALA A 170 43.82 -0.45 4.81
CA ALA A 170 45.24 -0.14 4.73
C ALA A 170 45.97 -1.38 4.20
N ALA A 171 46.05 -1.49 2.87
CA ALA A 171 46.96 -2.39 2.16
C ALA A 171 47.30 -1.81 0.79
N VAL A 172 48.45 -1.15 0.77
CA VAL A 172 49.42 -1.00 -0.34
C VAL A 172 49.27 -2.03 -1.46
N ALA A 173 48.91 -1.58 -2.66
CA ALA A 173 49.30 -2.20 -3.94
C ALA A 173 49.05 -1.22 -5.10
N SER A 174 50.15 -0.62 -5.57
CA SER A 174 50.50 -0.39 -6.98
C SER A 174 49.39 0.11 -7.93
N MET A 175 49.37 1.43 -8.18
CA MET A 175 48.69 1.98 -9.36
C MET A 175 49.44 1.55 -10.63
N PRO A 176 48.75 1.07 -11.68
CA PRO A 176 49.30 1.09 -13.03
C PRO A 176 49.31 2.53 -13.55
N SER A 177 50.48 2.99 -13.98
CA SER A 177 50.73 4.30 -14.57
C SER A 177 49.90 4.54 -15.83
N MET A 178 49.27 5.71 -15.93
CA MET A 178 48.75 6.27 -17.17
C MET A 178 49.87 6.35 -18.23
N PRO A 179 49.61 6.04 -19.52
CA PRO A 179 50.52 6.45 -20.57
C PRO A 179 50.50 7.99 -20.68
N GLU A 180 51.69 8.58 -20.71
CA GLU A 180 51.92 10.01 -20.87
C GLU A 180 51.16 10.53 -22.11
N ALA A 181 50.29 11.53 -21.89
CA ALA A 181 49.81 12.38 -22.96
C ALA A 181 51.02 13.17 -23.48
N ARG A 182 51.39 12.92 -24.74
CA ARG A 182 52.33 13.78 -25.44
C ARG A 182 51.67 15.15 -25.60
N ASP A 183 52.23 16.14 -24.92
CA ASP A 183 52.07 17.55 -25.26
C ASP A 183 52.74 17.77 -26.62
N ASP A 184 52.00 17.52 -27.69
CA ASP A 184 52.22 18.22 -28.94
C ASP A 184 50.88 18.31 -29.66
N GLU A 185 50.58 19.54 -30.07
CA GLU A 185 49.53 19.89 -31.02
C GLU A 185 48.11 20.04 -30.44
N ALA A 186 47.92 21.11 -29.68
CA ALA A 186 46.62 21.77 -29.58
C ALA A 186 46.31 22.45 -30.94
N PRO A 187 45.30 22.01 -31.73
CA PRO A 187 44.85 22.80 -32.87
C PRO A 187 44.06 24.03 -32.38
N PRO A 188 44.29 25.21 -32.96
CA PRO A 188 43.71 26.46 -32.48
C PRO A 188 42.20 26.52 -32.72
N LEU A 189 41.51 27.17 -31.77
CA LEU A 189 40.08 27.48 -31.76
C LEU A 189 39.55 27.89 -33.15
N GLY A 190 38.65 27.08 -33.70
CA GLY A 190 37.85 27.47 -34.86
C GLY A 190 37.07 26.32 -35.47
N PHE A 191 35.73 26.49 -35.54
CA PHE A 191 34.77 25.78 -36.40
C PHE A 191 34.37 24.34 -35.95
N ALA A 192 33.13 23.86 -36.09
CA ALA A 192 31.86 24.41 -36.58
C ALA A 192 30.66 23.61 -36.04
N LEU A 193 29.49 24.24 -36.10
CA LEU A 193 28.14 23.68 -36.17
C LEU A 193 28.02 22.30 -36.83
N ALA A 194 27.14 21.44 -36.29
CA ALA A 194 25.99 20.92 -37.03
C ALA A 194 25.01 20.16 -36.12
N GLN A 195 23.75 20.32 -36.47
CA GLN A 195 22.52 19.81 -35.91
C GLN A 195 21.97 18.77 -36.90
N LEU A 196 21.51 17.60 -36.43
CA LEU A 196 20.16 17.04 -36.63
C LEU A 196 20.07 15.67 -35.93
#